data_AF-A0A7J3DJ62-F1
#
_entry.id   AF-A0A7J3DJ62-F1
#
_cell.length_a   1.000
_cell.length_b   1.000
_cell.length_c   1.000
_cell.angle_alpha   90.00
_cell.angle_beta   90.00
_cell.angle_gamma   90.00
#
_symmetry.space_group_name_H-M   'P 1'
#
loop_
_entity.id
_entity.type
_entity.pdbx_description
1 polymer ?
#
loop_
_entity_poly.entity_id
_entity_poly.type
_entity_poly.pdbx_seq_one_letter_code
_entity_poly.pdbx_strand_id
1 'polypeptide(L)'
;MHNLSISSPPNQTADEKFCEKDEDCACGVHVKTRECFFGNKKYVDEKTQCPDFCTGIGGNLVIKCEKNTCVQKVREVGIPNPASVFCEEQGGRLDLRTDETGGQYGVCMFEDGSECEEWAFYRGECKKGQLECVDDAGCVHIPSCCHPNSMKCIPKSAIKEYPNCEGIACTLECRQCTECVCKNGKCETILSPLEKCC
;
A
#
# COMPACT_ATOMS: atom_id res chain seq x y z
N MET A 1 -3.61 6.41 -70.01
CA MET A 1 -3.62 6.70 -68.57
C MET A 1 -4.30 5.52 -67.89
N HIS A 2 -3.53 4.53 -67.43
CA HIS A 2 -4.07 3.35 -66.73
C HIS A 2 -3.93 3.57 -65.23
N ASN A 3 -5.08 3.58 -64.57
CA ASN A 3 -5.27 3.81 -63.15
C ASN A 3 -4.92 2.51 -62.40
N LEU A 4 -3.82 2.49 -61.66
CA LEU A 4 -3.43 1.36 -60.82
C LEU A 4 -4.03 1.56 -59.42
N SER A 5 -5.16 0.90 -59.20
CA SER A 5 -5.77 0.72 -57.89
C SER A 5 -4.82 -0.10 -57.01
N ILE A 6 -4.14 0.54 -56.06
CA ILE A 6 -3.37 -0.15 -55.03
C ILE A 6 -4.39 -0.73 -54.05
N SER A 7 -4.73 -2.02 -54.23
CA SER A 7 -5.46 -2.77 -53.20
C SER A 7 -4.51 -3.00 -52.03
N SER A 8 -4.76 -2.31 -50.92
CA SER A 8 -4.15 -2.60 -49.63
C SER A 8 -4.30 -4.09 -49.30
N PRO A 9 -3.21 -4.81 -48.95
CA PRO A 9 -3.33 -6.19 -48.54
C PRO A 9 -4.15 -6.31 -47.24
N PRO A 10 -4.89 -7.41 -47.06
CA PRO A 10 -5.79 -7.60 -45.92
C PRO A 10 -5.01 -7.68 -44.60
N ASN A 11 -5.59 -7.06 -43.58
CA ASN A 11 -5.40 -7.21 -42.13
C ASN A 11 -4.54 -8.40 -41.63
N GLN A 12 -3.22 -8.37 -41.85
CA GLN A 12 -2.26 -9.41 -41.40
C GLN A 12 -1.70 -9.12 -39.99
N THR A 13 -1.87 -7.91 -39.46
CA THR A 13 -1.21 -7.46 -38.22
C THR A 13 -1.93 -7.87 -36.93
N ALA A 14 -3.23 -8.17 -36.97
CA ALA A 14 -4.00 -8.55 -35.78
C ALA A 14 -3.67 -9.98 -35.32
N ASP A 15 -3.53 -10.93 -36.26
CA ASP A 15 -3.21 -12.32 -35.95
C ASP A 15 -1.76 -12.49 -35.50
N GLU A 16 -0.83 -11.74 -36.10
CA GLU A 16 0.61 -11.82 -35.80
C GLU A 16 0.96 -11.27 -34.41
N LYS A 17 0.06 -10.51 -33.78
CA LYS A 17 0.21 -10.02 -32.40
C LYS A 17 -0.67 -10.73 -31.38
N PHE A 18 -1.45 -11.73 -31.77
CA PHE A 18 -2.34 -12.44 -30.85
C PHE A 18 -1.55 -13.22 -29.78
N CYS A 19 -2.04 -13.24 -28.55
CA CYS A 19 -1.46 -14.02 -27.45
C CYS A 19 -2.53 -14.53 -26.48
N GLU A 20 -2.22 -15.60 -25.75
CA GLU A 20 -3.02 -16.08 -24.61
C GLU A 20 -2.34 -15.74 -23.28
N LYS A 21 -1.01 -15.74 -23.28
CA LYS A 21 -0.16 -15.44 -22.11
C LYS A 21 1.12 -14.70 -22.51
N ASP A 22 1.81 -14.14 -21.53
CA ASP A 22 3.04 -13.37 -21.74
C ASP A 22 4.12 -14.16 -22.52
N GLU A 23 4.25 -15.46 -22.28
CA GLU A 23 5.26 -16.32 -22.93
C GLU A 23 4.94 -16.63 -24.41
N ASP A 24 3.79 -16.19 -24.91
CA ASP A 24 3.49 -16.22 -26.33
C ASP A 24 4.05 -15.00 -27.05
N CYS A 25 4.38 -13.94 -26.32
CA CYS A 25 4.90 -12.71 -26.89
C CYS A 25 6.43 -12.70 -26.91
N ALA A 26 6.99 -12.26 -28.03
CA ALA A 26 8.42 -12.10 -28.20
C ALA A 26 8.73 -10.78 -28.92
N CYS A 27 10.00 -10.37 -28.87
CA CYS A 27 10.50 -9.25 -29.64
C CYS A 27 11.84 -9.60 -30.29
N GLY A 28 12.02 -9.16 -31.52
CA GLY A 28 13.19 -9.45 -32.33
C GLY A 28 12.95 -8.99 -33.74
N VAL A 29 13.24 -9.87 -34.71
CA VAL A 29 13.01 -9.60 -36.13
C VAL A 29 11.82 -10.39 -36.66
N HIS A 30 10.97 -9.78 -37.47
CA HIS A 30 9.88 -10.49 -38.11
C HIS A 30 10.40 -11.55 -39.08
N VAL A 31 9.90 -12.78 -38.97
CA VAL A 31 10.40 -13.93 -39.74
C VAL A 31 10.29 -13.76 -41.26
N LYS A 32 9.35 -12.94 -41.76
CA LYS A 32 9.17 -12.69 -43.21
C LYS A 32 9.78 -11.38 -43.69
N THR A 33 9.46 -10.27 -43.04
CA THR A 33 9.86 -8.93 -43.52
C THR A 33 11.28 -8.57 -43.13
N ARG A 34 11.85 -9.28 -42.15
CA ARG A 34 13.18 -9.01 -41.59
C ARG A 34 13.33 -7.63 -40.92
N GLU A 35 12.21 -6.97 -40.64
CA GLU A 35 12.16 -5.72 -39.86
C GLU A 35 12.02 -6.03 -38.36
N CYS A 36 12.42 -5.09 -37.50
CA CYS A 36 12.20 -5.23 -36.07
C CYS A 36 10.69 -5.28 -35.75
N PHE A 37 10.29 -6.27 -34.95
CA PHE A 37 8.89 -6.59 -34.69
C PHE A 37 8.71 -7.22 -33.31
N PHE A 38 7.56 -6.92 -32.70
CA PHE A 38 7.07 -7.60 -31.50
C PHE A 38 5.68 -8.15 -31.77
N GLY A 39 5.40 -9.35 -31.25
CA GLY A 39 4.15 -10.05 -31.50
C GLY A 39 4.22 -11.48 -30.99
N ASN A 40 3.36 -12.33 -31.52
CA ASN A 40 3.38 -13.75 -31.21
C ASN A 40 4.72 -14.35 -31.65
N LYS A 41 5.37 -15.11 -30.76
CA LYS A 41 6.70 -15.71 -30.96
C LYS A 41 6.82 -16.56 -32.22
N LYS A 42 5.72 -17.09 -32.77
CA LYS A 42 5.72 -17.82 -34.04
C LYS A 42 6.17 -16.96 -35.23
N TYR A 43 6.06 -15.63 -35.12
CA TYR A 43 6.41 -14.66 -36.16
C TYR A 43 7.67 -13.86 -35.84
N VAL A 44 8.34 -14.15 -34.71
CA VAL A 44 9.50 -13.41 -34.22
C VAL A 44 10.73 -14.32 -34.21
N ASP A 45 11.81 -13.87 -34.84
CA ASP A 45 13.15 -14.41 -34.69
C ASP A 45 13.86 -13.70 -33.54
N GLU A 46 13.87 -14.36 -32.38
CA GLU A 46 14.47 -13.86 -31.12
C GLU A 46 16.00 -13.86 -31.12
N LYS A 47 16.63 -14.56 -32.09
CA LYS A 47 18.09 -14.66 -32.15
C LYS A 47 18.71 -13.43 -32.79
N THR A 48 17.97 -12.75 -33.67
CA THR A 48 18.45 -11.54 -34.34
C THR A 48 18.18 -10.33 -33.45
N GLN A 49 19.21 -9.53 -33.18
CA GLN A 49 19.14 -8.44 -32.22
C GLN A 49 18.39 -7.21 -32.76
N CYS A 50 17.36 -6.79 -32.03
CA CYS A 50 16.66 -5.49 -32.18
C CYS A 50 16.59 -4.78 -30.82
N PRO A 51 17.74 -4.43 -30.20
CA PRO A 51 17.80 -3.99 -28.80
C PRO A 51 17.02 -2.71 -28.57
N ASP A 52 17.31 -1.64 -29.30
CA ASP A 52 16.63 -0.34 -29.15
C ASP A 52 15.12 -0.44 -29.36
N PHE A 53 14.67 -1.26 -30.32
CA PHE A 53 13.25 -1.47 -30.57
C PHE A 53 12.59 -2.29 -29.47
N CYS A 54 13.25 -3.33 -28.96
CA CYS A 54 12.65 -4.25 -27.99
C CYS A 54 12.70 -3.72 -26.56
N THR A 55 13.83 -3.14 -26.16
CA THR A 55 14.06 -2.65 -24.79
C THR A 55 13.84 -1.15 -24.66
N GLY A 56 13.73 -0.42 -25.78
CA GLY A 56 13.79 1.04 -25.77
C GLY A 56 15.19 1.54 -25.43
N ILE A 57 15.44 2.83 -25.68
CA ILE A 57 16.70 3.51 -25.33
C ILE A 57 16.99 3.39 -23.82
N GLY A 58 15.95 3.38 -22.99
CA GLY A 58 16.05 3.27 -21.53
C GLY A 58 16.17 1.83 -21.00
N GLY A 59 16.17 0.80 -21.85
CA GLY A 59 16.28 -0.59 -21.40
C GLY A 59 15.08 -1.12 -20.61
N ASN A 60 13.98 -0.37 -20.56
CA ASN A 60 12.86 -0.63 -19.66
C ASN A 60 11.63 -1.20 -20.38
N LEU A 61 11.65 -1.43 -21.68
CA LEU A 61 10.50 -2.00 -22.36
C LEU A 61 10.45 -3.53 -22.21
N VAL A 62 9.24 -4.04 -22.00
CA VAL A 62 8.91 -5.47 -21.95
C VAL A 62 7.70 -5.73 -22.84
N ILE A 63 7.63 -6.91 -23.44
CA ILE A 63 6.42 -7.31 -24.18
C ILE A 63 5.53 -8.12 -23.24
N LYS A 64 4.25 -7.75 -23.19
CA LYS A 64 3.24 -8.36 -22.34
C LYS A 64 2.02 -8.72 -23.16
N CYS A 65 1.30 -9.76 -22.74
CA CYS A 65 0.01 -10.10 -23.31
C CYS A 65 -1.09 -9.35 -22.57
N GLU A 66 -1.73 -8.39 -23.24
CA GLU A 66 -2.88 -7.67 -22.69
C GLU A 66 -4.05 -7.76 -23.66
N LYS A 67 -5.22 -8.19 -23.15
CA LYS A 67 -6.44 -8.32 -23.95
C LYS A 67 -6.19 -9.09 -25.25
N ASN A 68 -5.53 -10.24 -25.11
CA ASN A 68 -5.13 -11.14 -26.20
C ASN A 68 -4.23 -10.52 -27.28
N THR A 69 -3.54 -9.42 -26.97
CA THR A 69 -2.62 -8.76 -27.90
C THR A 69 -1.28 -8.53 -27.22
N CYS A 70 -0.19 -8.89 -27.90
CA CYS A 70 1.16 -8.54 -27.49
C CYS A 70 1.33 -7.02 -27.59
N VAL A 71 1.59 -6.40 -26.45
CA VAL A 71 1.81 -4.96 -26.30
C VAL A 71 3.18 -4.71 -25.70
N GLN A 72 3.80 -3.60 -26.08
CA GLN A 72 5.03 -3.14 -25.46
C GLN A 72 4.68 -2.24 -24.26
N LYS A 73 5.21 -2.58 -23.09
CA LYS A 73 4.96 -1.89 -21.82
C LYS A 73 6.27 -1.44 -21.22
N VAL A 74 6.22 -0.35 -20.47
CA VAL A 74 7.31 0.05 -19.60
C VAL A 74 7.31 -0.88 -18.40
N ARG A 75 8.44 -1.54 -18.14
CA ARG A 75 8.71 -2.26 -16.91
C ARG A 75 8.63 -1.23 -15.79
N GLU A 76 7.68 -1.40 -14.89
CA GLU A 76 7.63 -0.62 -13.66
C GLU A 76 8.80 -1.04 -12.79
N VAL A 77 9.94 -0.37 -12.98
CA VAL A 77 11.09 -0.46 -12.09
C VAL A 77 10.88 0.61 -11.01
N GLY A 78 9.96 0.34 -10.09
CA GLY A 78 9.94 1.06 -8.82
C GLY A 78 10.94 0.39 -7.88
N ILE A 79 11.92 1.13 -7.37
CA ILE A 79 12.65 0.67 -6.18
C ILE A 79 11.60 0.58 -5.06
N PRO A 80 11.34 -0.60 -4.49
CA PRO A 80 10.40 -0.72 -3.38
C PRO A 80 10.79 0.22 -2.26
N ASN A 81 9.82 0.87 -1.61
CA ASN A 81 10.10 1.69 -0.44
C ASN A 81 10.72 0.80 0.65
N PRO A 82 11.94 1.08 1.13
CA PRO A 82 12.62 0.23 2.09
C PRO A 82 11.87 0.09 3.41
N ALA A 83 11.15 1.13 3.86
CA ALA A 83 10.34 1.07 5.07
C ALA A 83 9.12 0.13 4.89
N SER A 84 8.48 0.18 3.72
CA SER A 84 7.38 -0.70 3.36
C SER A 84 7.82 -2.16 3.30
N VAL A 85 8.95 -2.45 2.63
CA VAL A 85 9.51 -3.81 2.57
C VAL A 85 9.87 -4.30 3.96
N PHE A 86 10.51 -3.46 4.77
CA PHE A 86 10.88 -3.80 6.14
C PHE A 86 9.64 -4.15 6.98
N CYS A 87 8.53 -3.41 6.85
CA CYS A 87 7.27 -3.74 7.52
C CYS A 87 6.82 -5.17 7.22
N GLU A 88 6.77 -5.54 5.95
CA GLU A 88 6.35 -6.87 5.50
C GLU A 88 7.31 -7.97 5.95
N GLU A 89 8.63 -7.71 5.89
CA GLU A 89 9.67 -8.63 6.36
C GLU A 89 9.59 -8.91 7.87
N GLN A 90 9.14 -7.93 8.67
CA GLN A 90 8.90 -8.10 10.11
C GLN A 90 7.53 -8.74 10.44
N GLY A 91 6.82 -9.22 9.41
CA GLY A 91 5.51 -9.85 9.54
C GLY A 91 4.38 -8.86 9.85
N GLY A 92 4.57 -7.58 9.50
CA GLY A 92 3.50 -6.59 9.49
C GLY A 92 2.78 -6.54 8.14
N ARG A 93 1.60 -5.93 8.12
CA ARG A 93 0.86 -5.60 6.89
C ARG A 93 0.93 -4.10 6.68
N LEU A 94 1.39 -3.68 5.50
CA LEU A 94 1.40 -2.27 5.12
C LEU A 94 -0.04 -1.75 4.88
N ASP A 95 -0.33 -0.58 5.42
CA ASP A 95 -1.57 0.18 5.24
C ASP A 95 -1.21 1.61 4.81
N LEU A 96 -1.52 1.97 3.57
CA LEU A 96 -1.27 3.31 3.05
C LEU A 96 -2.44 4.22 3.42
N ARG A 97 -2.15 5.28 4.17
CA ARG A 97 -3.13 6.26 4.65
C ARG A 97 -2.86 7.62 4.02
N THR A 98 -3.90 8.46 3.98
CA THR A 98 -3.82 9.83 3.47
C THR A 98 -4.08 10.81 4.61
N ASP A 99 -3.24 11.83 4.75
CA ASP A 99 -3.42 12.91 5.73
C ASP A 99 -4.39 14.00 5.22
N GLU A 100 -4.69 14.97 6.09
CA GLU A 100 -5.61 16.08 5.79
C GLU A 100 -5.12 17.00 4.66
N THR A 101 -3.82 16.99 4.37
CA THR A 101 -3.19 17.76 3.29
C THR A 101 -3.15 16.99 1.96
N GLY A 102 -3.59 15.73 1.95
CA GLY A 102 -3.56 14.84 0.79
C GLY A 102 -2.23 14.08 0.63
N GLY A 103 -1.32 14.19 1.60
CA GLY A 103 -0.08 13.43 1.65
C GLY A 103 -0.35 11.97 2.01
N GLN A 104 0.37 11.04 1.37
CA GLN A 104 0.28 9.61 1.71
C GLN A 104 1.42 9.20 2.65
N TYR A 105 1.11 8.36 3.62
CA TYR A 105 2.08 7.75 4.53
C TYR A 105 1.75 6.28 4.77
N GLY A 106 2.78 5.47 5.04
CA GLY A 106 2.62 4.06 5.33
C GLY A 106 2.50 3.78 6.83
N VAL A 107 1.59 2.89 7.20
CA VAL A 107 1.47 2.36 8.55
C VAL A 107 1.65 0.85 8.52
N CYS A 108 2.59 0.36 9.31
CA CYS A 108 2.82 -1.05 9.54
C CYS A 108 1.88 -1.58 10.62
N MET A 109 0.96 -2.46 10.23
CA MET A 109 -0.03 -3.09 11.11
C MET A 109 0.45 -4.47 11.54
N PHE A 110 0.47 -4.75 12.84
CA PHE A 110 0.91 -6.05 13.37
C PHE A 110 -0.27 -6.92 13.84
N GLU A 111 -0.06 -8.23 13.93
CA GLU A 111 -1.10 -9.19 14.37
C GLU A 111 -1.58 -8.97 15.81
N ASP A 112 -0.70 -8.44 16.68
CA ASP A 112 -1.03 -8.05 18.05
C ASP A 112 -1.85 -6.74 18.12
N GLY A 113 -2.20 -6.15 16.97
CA GLY A 113 -2.95 -4.92 16.87
C GLY A 113 -2.12 -3.65 17.08
N SER A 114 -0.82 -3.76 17.39
CA SER A 114 0.06 -2.59 17.38
C SER A 114 0.21 -2.05 15.96
N GLU A 115 0.41 -0.74 15.84
CA GLU A 115 0.66 -0.09 14.56
C GLU A 115 1.80 0.92 14.71
N CYS A 116 2.64 1.02 13.68
CA CYS A 116 3.72 1.99 13.61
C CYS A 116 3.70 2.68 12.26
N GLU A 117 3.95 3.99 12.19
CA GLU A 117 4.33 4.60 10.92
C GLU A 117 5.59 3.88 10.38
N GLU A 118 5.60 3.57 9.08
CA GLU A 118 6.58 2.64 8.49
C GLU A 118 8.02 3.11 8.66
N TRP A 119 8.28 4.42 8.56
CA TRP A 119 9.62 4.98 8.71
C TRP A 119 10.06 5.05 10.17
N ALA A 120 9.14 5.35 11.09
CA ALA A 120 9.39 5.29 12.53
C ALA A 120 9.73 3.85 12.95
N PHE A 121 9.05 2.84 12.39
CA PHE A 121 9.38 1.44 12.62
C PHE A 121 10.75 1.08 12.03
N TYR A 122 11.01 1.47 10.78
CA TYR A 122 12.29 1.23 10.11
C TYR A 122 13.49 1.83 10.87
N ARG A 123 13.32 3.01 11.47
CA ARG A 123 14.37 3.67 12.30
C ARG A 123 14.42 3.18 13.75
N GLY A 124 13.50 2.29 14.17
CA GLY A 124 13.41 1.80 15.55
C GLY A 124 12.87 2.82 16.55
N GLU A 125 12.27 3.90 16.08
CA GLU A 125 11.56 4.92 16.88
C GLU A 125 10.19 4.40 17.35
N CYS A 126 9.61 3.45 16.61
CA CYS A 126 8.44 2.67 16.98
C CYS A 126 8.79 1.18 16.96
N LYS A 127 8.17 0.37 17.84
CA LYS A 127 8.44 -1.08 17.94
C LYS A 127 7.15 -1.88 17.88
N LYS A 128 7.22 -3.07 17.28
CA LYS A 128 6.16 -4.07 17.36
C LYS A 128 5.81 -4.37 18.83
N GLY A 129 4.53 -4.37 19.15
CA GLY A 129 4.02 -4.53 20.52
C GLY A 129 4.13 -3.27 21.40
N GLN A 130 4.72 -2.18 20.89
CA GLN A 130 4.70 -0.87 21.56
C GLN A 130 3.35 -0.20 21.27
N LEU A 131 2.37 -0.58 22.09
CA LEU A 131 1.04 0.00 22.07
C LEU A 131 1.05 1.29 22.91
N GLU A 132 1.50 2.40 22.31
CA GLU A 132 1.60 3.68 23.03
C GLU A 132 0.26 4.44 23.01
N CYS A 133 -0.28 4.67 24.19
CA CYS A 133 -1.34 5.64 24.47
C CYS A 133 -0.70 6.94 24.96
N VAL A 134 -0.12 7.74 24.07
CA VAL A 134 0.54 9.01 24.47
C VAL A 134 -0.46 10.13 24.81
N ASP A 135 -1.64 10.11 24.18
CA ASP A 135 -2.72 11.07 24.33
C ASP A 135 -4.11 10.41 24.21
N ASP A 136 -5.19 11.19 24.40
CA ASP A 136 -6.57 10.71 24.33
C ASP A 136 -6.96 10.12 22.96
N ALA A 137 -6.32 10.56 21.87
CA ALA A 137 -6.62 10.06 20.53
C ALA A 137 -6.15 8.61 20.34
N GLY A 138 -5.05 8.23 21.00
CA GLY A 138 -4.54 6.85 21.04
C GLY A 138 -5.26 5.92 22.03
N CYS A 139 -6.10 6.48 22.92
CA CYS A 139 -6.74 5.73 24.01
C CYS A 139 -8.17 5.28 23.70
N VAL A 140 -8.57 4.20 24.36
CA VAL A 140 -9.97 3.79 24.46
C VAL A 140 -10.74 4.77 25.36
N HIS A 141 -11.86 5.30 24.88
CA HIS A 141 -12.82 6.08 25.67
C HIS A 141 -14.12 5.28 25.79
N ILE A 142 -14.40 4.68 26.96
CA ILE A 142 -15.64 3.91 27.21
C ILE A 142 -16.50 4.63 28.25
N PRO A 143 -17.65 5.22 27.87
CA PRO A 143 -18.53 6.03 28.72
C PRO A 143 -19.11 5.36 29.97
N SER A 144 -18.99 4.03 30.12
CA SER A 144 -19.74 3.23 31.10
C SER A 144 -18.87 2.59 32.19
N CYS A 145 -17.57 2.91 32.25
CA CYS A 145 -16.60 2.13 33.02
C CYS A 145 -15.62 3.00 33.83
N CYS A 146 -15.62 2.79 35.15
CA CYS A 146 -15.03 3.65 36.18
C CYS A 146 -13.81 3.01 36.86
N HIS A 147 -12.67 3.71 36.97
CA HIS A 147 -11.43 3.21 37.60
C HIS A 147 -10.61 4.32 38.30
N PRO A 148 -9.70 3.99 39.24
CA PRO A 148 -8.88 4.96 39.96
C PRO A 148 -7.85 5.70 39.06
N ASN A 149 -7.55 6.96 39.42
CA ASN A 149 -6.58 7.85 38.75
C ASN A 149 -5.15 7.30 38.60
N SER A 150 -4.82 6.17 39.22
CA SER A 150 -3.49 5.56 39.19
C SER A 150 -3.32 4.46 38.13
N MET A 151 -4.32 4.21 37.28
CA MET A 151 -4.25 3.20 36.22
C MET A 151 -3.61 3.75 34.94
N LYS A 152 -3.00 2.86 34.14
CA LYS A 152 -2.47 3.18 32.81
C LYS A 152 -3.61 3.29 31.80
N CYS A 153 -3.49 4.20 30.84
CA CYS A 153 -4.46 4.29 29.74
C CYS A 153 -4.38 3.01 28.87
N ILE A 154 -5.49 2.60 28.27
CA ILE A 154 -5.52 1.44 27.37
C ILE A 154 -5.56 1.92 25.92
N PRO A 155 -4.64 1.46 25.05
CA PRO A 155 -4.62 1.79 23.64
C PRO A 155 -5.80 1.14 22.90
N LYS A 156 -6.35 1.83 21.89
CA LYS A 156 -7.54 1.38 21.11
C LYS A 156 -7.44 -0.05 20.57
N SER A 157 -6.23 -0.47 20.23
CA SER A 157 -5.90 -1.78 19.70
C SER A 157 -6.06 -2.92 20.71
N ALA A 158 -5.93 -2.66 22.01
CA ALA A 158 -6.04 -3.67 23.07
C ALA A 158 -7.48 -3.90 23.56
N ILE A 159 -8.48 -3.17 23.04
CA ILE A 159 -9.87 -3.20 23.56
C ILE A 159 -10.53 -4.59 23.52
N LYS A 160 -10.10 -5.46 22.60
CA LYS A 160 -10.65 -6.81 22.44
C LYS A 160 -10.27 -7.76 23.59
N GLU A 161 -9.22 -7.42 24.35
CA GLU A 161 -8.71 -8.24 25.46
C GLU A 161 -9.45 -7.99 26.78
N TYR A 162 -10.35 -7.00 26.82
CA TYR A 162 -10.99 -6.53 28.04
C TYR A 162 -12.52 -6.54 27.95
N PRO A 163 -13.16 -7.72 27.91
CA PRO A 163 -14.61 -7.80 27.96
C PRO A 163 -15.13 -7.26 29.31
N ASN A 164 -16.10 -6.34 29.26
CA ASN A 164 -16.70 -5.68 30.45
C ASN A 164 -15.83 -4.67 31.19
N CYS A 165 -14.82 -4.09 30.52
CA CYS A 165 -13.98 -3.03 31.07
C CYS A 165 -13.11 -3.41 32.27
N GLU A 166 -12.93 -4.69 32.57
CA GLU A 166 -12.02 -5.11 33.63
C GLU A 166 -10.60 -4.64 33.28
N GLY A 167 -10.05 -3.66 34.00
CA GLY A 167 -8.74 -3.08 33.69
C GLY A 167 -8.70 -2.03 32.57
N ILE A 168 -9.85 -1.56 32.06
CA ILE A 168 -9.91 -0.46 31.07
C ILE A 168 -10.19 0.88 31.76
N ALA A 169 -9.22 1.79 31.75
CA ALA A 169 -9.40 3.15 32.24
C ALA A 169 -9.60 4.14 31.08
N CYS A 170 -10.82 4.67 30.95
CA CYS A 170 -11.18 6.09 30.85
C CYS A 170 -12.67 6.24 30.50
N THR A 171 -13.54 6.45 31.51
CA THR A 171 -14.39 7.65 31.67
C THR A 171 -15.00 7.79 33.09
N LEU A 172 -15.34 9.05 33.42
CA LEU A 172 -16.24 9.62 34.44
C LEU A 172 -16.64 8.77 35.66
N GLU A 173 -15.79 8.70 36.69
CA GLU A 173 -16.35 8.58 38.04
C GLU A 173 -17.02 9.89 38.47
N CYS A 174 -18.34 9.88 38.30
CA CYS A 174 -19.34 10.28 39.28
C CYS A 174 -18.86 11.20 40.43
N ARG A 175 -19.27 12.47 40.32
CA ARG A 175 -19.26 13.57 41.31
C ARG A 175 -18.06 14.51 41.21
N GLN A 176 -18.35 15.73 40.73
CA GLN A 176 -17.62 17.00 40.90
C GLN A 176 -16.69 17.45 39.75
N CYS A 177 -17.27 17.81 38.59
CA CYS A 177 -16.66 18.81 37.67
C CYS A 177 -15.23 18.52 37.17
N THR A 178 -14.88 17.29 36.86
CA THR A 178 -13.54 16.96 36.37
C THR A 178 -13.56 16.14 35.08
N GLU A 179 -12.61 16.42 34.18
CA GLU A 179 -12.36 15.71 32.92
C GLU A 179 -11.11 14.82 33.11
N CYS A 180 -11.12 13.60 32.57
CA CYS A 180 -9.92 12.74 32.54
C CYS A 180 -9.22 12.93 31.20
N VAL A 181 -7.92 13.16 31.24
CA VAL A 181 -7.05 13.25 30.07
C VAL A 181 -5.90 12.27 30.20
N CYS A 182 -5.58 11.55 29.14
CA CYS A 182 -4.37 10.77 29.07
C CYS A 182 -3.19 11.69 28.74
N LYS A 183 -2.20 11.75 29.64
CA LYS A 183 -0.93 12.41 29.39
C LYS A 183 0.21 11.42 29.57
N ASN A 184 0.97 11.18 28.50
CA ASN A 184 2.14 10.30 28.53
C ASN A 184 1.81 8.90 29.07
N GLY A 185 0.69 8.30 28.65
CA GLY A 185 0.26 6.96 29.08
C GLY A 185 -0.30 6.88 30.51
N LYS A 186 -0.48 8.01 31.19
CA LYS A 186 -1.10 8.09 32.52
C LYS A 186 -2.40 8.86 32.46
N CYS A 187 -3.40 8.36 33.16
CA CYS A 187 -4.64 9.08 33.38
C CYS A 187 -4.41 10.22 34.38
N GLU A 188 -4.74 11.44 33.98
CA GLU A 188 -4.74 12.62 34.85
C GLU A 188 -6.15 13.25 34.90
N THR A 189 -6.56 13.68 36.09
CA THR A 189 -7.81 14.43 36.28
C THR A 189 -7.53 15.93 36.16
N ILE A 190 -8.30 16.63 35.33
CA ILE A 190 -8.29 18.09 35.20
C ILE A 190 -9.66 18.69 35.55
N LEU A 191 -9.70 19.97 35.92
CA LEU A 191 -10.95 20.68 36.19
C LEU A 191 -11.71 20.95 34.88
N SER A 192 -12.97 20.57 34.81
CA SER A 192 -13.86 20.89 33.69
C SER A 192 -14.28 22.37 33.74
N PRO A 193 -14.55 23.01 32.58
CA PRO A 193 -15.25 24.29 32.55
C PRO A 193 -16.59 24.20 33.30
N LEU A 194 -16.90 25.21 34.12
CA LEU A 194 -18.10 25.28 34.97
C LEU A 194 -19.41 24.99 34.22
N GLU A 195 -19.49 25.29 32.92
CA GLU A 195 -20.65 25.07 32.06
C GLU A 195 -20.93 23.60 31.72
N LYS A 196 -19.95 22.71 31.94
CA LYS A 196 -20.05 21.26 31.71
C LYS A 196 -20.26 20.47 33.01
N CYS A 197 -20.42 21.17 34.13
CA CYS A 197 -20.75 20.59 35.42
C CYS A 197 -22.26 20.39 35.55
N CYS A 198 -22.73 19.16 35.75
CA CYS A 198 -24.07 18.87 36.27
C CYS A 198 -24.01 18.60 37.77
#